data_AF-A0A182SBK0-F1
#
_entry.id   AF-A0A182SBK0-F1
#
_cell.length_a   1.000
_cell.length_b   1.000
_cell.length_c   1.000
_cell.angle_alpha   90.00
_cell.angle_beta   90.00
_cell.angle_gamma   90.00
#
_symmetry.space_group_name_H-M   'P 1'
#
loop_
_entity.id
_entity.type
_entity.pdbx_description
1 polymer ?
#
loop_
_entity_poly.entity_id
_entity_poly.type
_entity_poly.pdbx_seq_one_letter_code
_entity_poly.pdbx_strand_id
1 'polypeptide(L)'
;MKFLVLSVFLCVFVTASTAQTTKSPAIVRMQTALGSMLSVVRDISVATSALIKNTDDSVALNAAYSAAEELYQLFPTFGTANSSSLPLPSRTRLTNAFSAFQDAVGAWEAALDGRTAANLTTTFQNFQKEFLNLAGVVYTL
;
A
#
# COMPACT_ATOMS: atom_id res chain seq x y z
N MET A 1 1.15 20.97 -15.03
CA MET A 1 1.01 21.48 -13.65
C MET A 1 0.25 20.48 -12.77
N LYS A 2 0.77 19.26 -12.60
CA LYS A 2 0.10 18.15 -11.88
C LYS A 2 0.89 17.62 -10.67
N PHE A 3 2.13 18.08 -10.48
CA PHE A 3 3.01 17.67 -9.39
C PHE A 3 2.80 18.46 -8.09
N LEU A 4 2.15 19.62 -8.16
CA LEU A 4 1.90 20.46 -6.98
C LEU A 4 0.80 19.92 -6.07
N VAL A 5 -0.14 19.14 -6.60
CA VAL A 5 -1.25 18.60 -5.79
C VAL A 5 -0.75 17.50 -4.85
N LEU A 6 0.21 16.68 -5.29
CA LEU A 6 0.75 15.59 -4.48
C LEU A 6 1.55 16.10 -3.26
N SER A 7 2.29 17.20 -3.44
CA SER A 7 3.11 17.81 -2.38
C SER A 7 2.29 18.45 -1.27
N VAL A 8 1.08 18.94 -1.57
CA VAL A 8 0.20 19.56 -0.58
C VAL A 8 -0.44 18.51 0.34
N PHE A 9 -0.78 17.33 -0.18
CA PHE A 9 -1.29 16.23 0.66
C PHE A 9 -0.23 15.68 1.62
N LEU A 10 1.03 15.62 1.19
CA LEU A 10 2.15 15.20 2.05
C LEU A 10 2.40 16.15 3.23
N CYS A 11 2.25 17.46 3.04
CA CYS A 11 2.48 18.43 4.12
C CYS A 11 1.36 18.45 5.18
N VAL A 12 0.12 18.13 4.83
CA VAL A 12 -1.00 18.09 5.80
C VAL A 12 -0.88 16.90 6.75
N PHE A 13 -0.30 15.78 6.31
CA PHE A 13 -0.07 14.62 7.19
C PHE A 13 0.97 14.89 8.29
N VAL A 14 1.87 15.86 8.10
CA VAL A 14 2.95 16.15 9.06
C VAL A 14 2.49 17.03 10.22
N THR A 15 1.52 17.93 10.02
CA THR A 15 1.15 18.96 11.01
C THR A 15 0.09 18.52 12.03
N ALA A 16 -0.61 17.42 11.80
CA ALA A 16 -1.56 16.86 12.78
C ALA A 16 -0.88 16.05 13.91
N SER A 17 0.44 15.83 13.85
CA SER A 17 1.16 14.94 14.77
C SER A 17 1.66 15.61 16.07
N THR A 18 1.22 16.83 16.40
CA THR A 18 1.70 17.56 17.60
C THR A 18 0.86 17.38 18.86
N ALA A 19 -0.23 16.60 18.83
CA ALA A 19 -0.92 16.18 20.05
C ALA A 19 -0.26 14.92 20.63
N GLN A 20 0.77 15.11 21.45
CA GLN A 20 1.48 14.08 22.22
C GLN A 20 0.51 13.27 23.10
N THR A 21 0.03 12.16 22.56
CA THR A 21 -0.09 10.91 23.30
C THR A 21 1.11 10.08 22.89
N THR A 22 1.81 9.43 23.83
CA THR A 22 2.84 8.44 23.52
C THR A 22 2.23 7.39 22.59
N LYS A 23 2.41 7.54 21.26
CA LYS A 23 1.90 6.61 20.26
C LYS A 23 2.39 5.21 20.64
N SER A 24 1.47 4.25 20.66
CA SER A 24 1.83 2.85 20.94
C SER A 24 2.98 2.42 20.02
N PRO A 25 4.01 1.71 20.53
CA PRO A 25 5.08 1.18 19.69
C PRO A 25 4.57 0.40 18.47
N ALA A 26 3.40 -0.23 18.58
CA ALA A 26 2.74 -0.89 17.47
C ALA A 26 2.32 0.07 16.35
N ILE A 27 1.74 1.23 16.68
CA ILE A 27 1.33 2.26 15.70
C ILE A 27 2.56 2.81 14.98
N VAL A 28 3.65 3.06 15.72
CA VAL A 28 4.92 3.53 15.13
C VAL A 28 5.46 2.50 14.15
N ARG A 29 5.48 1.21 14.50
CA ARG A 29 5.90 0.12 13.59
C ARG A 29 5.04 0.07 12.32
N MET A 30 3.71 0.20 12.45
CA MET A 30 2.81 0.24 11.29
C MET A 30 3.10 1.46 10.39
N GLN A 31 3.36 2.63 10.97
CA GLN A 31 3.72 3.84 10.22
C GLN A 31 5.07 3.68 9.51
N THR A 32 6.07 3.08 10.16
CA THR A 32 7.36 2.76 9.52
C THR A 32 7.19 1.76 8.38
N ALA A 33 6.41 0.68 8.59
CA ALA A 33 6.14 -0.30 7.55
C ALA A 33 5.42 0.32 6.34
N LEU A 34 4.48 1.26 6.55
CA LEU A 34 3.88 2.01 5.45
C LEU A 34 4.89 2.85 4.67
N GLY A 35 5.87 3.45 5.36
CA GLY A 35 6.98 4.14 4.70
C GLY A 35 7.77 3.22 3.78
N SER A 36 8.08 2.00 4.23
CA SER A 36 8.71 0.96 3.41
C SER A 36 7.81 0.51 2.25
N MET A 37 6.52 0.26 2.52
CA MET A 37 5.54 -0.11 1.50
C MET A 37 5.42 0.95 0.41
N LEU A 38 5.54 2.24 0.73
CA LEU A 38 5.48 3.31 -0.27
C LEU A 38 6.61 3.20 -1.31
N SER A 39 7.81 2.75 -0.91
CA SER A 39 8.88 2.47 -1.86
C SER A 39 8.50 1.31 -2.77
N VAL A 40 8.03 0.22 -2.19
CA VAL A 40 7.62 -0.97 -2.95
C VAL A 40 6.46 -0.67 -3.92
N VAL A 41 5.46 0.08 -3.47
CA VAL A 41 4.32 0.53 -4.30
C VAL A 41 4.79 1.40 -5.47
N ARG A 42 5.83 2.23 -5.28
CA ARG A 42 6.45 2.97 -6.39
C ARG A 42 7.09 2.03 -7.40
N ASP A 43 7.84 1.03 -6.93
CA ASP A 43 8.52 0.08 -7.81
C ASP A 43 7.51 -0.78 -8.60
N ILE A 44 6.45 -1.26 -7.92
CA ILE A 44 5.28 -1.88 -8.55
C ILE A 44 4.65 -0.94 -9.59
N SER A 45 4.51 0.35 -9.29
CA SER A 45 3.96 1.33 -10.22
C SER A 45 4.78 1.48 -11.49
N VAL A 46 6.10 1.49 -11.37
CA VAL A 46 7.03 1.59 -12.51
C VAL A 46 6.93 0.33 -13.36
N ALA A 47 7.03 -0.85 -12.74
CA ALA A 47 6.94 -2.14 -13.41
C ALA A 47 5.59 -2.32 -14.12
N THR A 48 4.48 -2.06 -13.43
CA THR A 48 3.13 -2.16 -14.00
C THR A 48 2.93 -1.18 -15.16
N SER A 49 3.49 0.04 -15.06
CA SER A 49 3.41 1.01 -16.16
C SER A 49 4.19 0.57 -17.40
N ALA A 50 5.31 -0.15 -17.23
CA ALA A 50 6.05 -0.74 -18.34
C ALA A 50 5.23 -1.89 -18.97
N LEU A 51 4.63 -2.77 -18.16
CA LEU A 51 3.77 -3.86 -18.63
C LEU A 51 2.52 -3.38 -19.37
N ILE A 52 1.91 -2.28 -18.93
CA ILE A 52 0.76 -1.68 -19.64
C ILE A 52 1.16 -1.20 -21.05
N LYS A 53 2.41 -0.72 -21.23
CA LYS A 53 2.93 -0.30 -22.54
C LYS A 53 3.37 -1.47 -23.40
N ASN A 54 3.95 -2.50 -22.77
CA ASN A 54 4.43 -3.71 -23.40
C ASN A 54 4.19 -4.91 -22.49
N THR A 55 3.14 -5.67 -22.76
CA THR A 55 2.69 -6.80 -21.92
C THR A 55 3.65 -7.98 -21.93
N ASP A 56 4.57 -8.02 -22.90
CA ASP A 56 5.58 -9.06 -23.05
C ASP A 56 6.94 -8.66 -22.44
N ASP A 57 7.02 -7.52 -21.74
CA ASP A 57 8.24 -7.08 -21.05
C ASP A 57 8.56 -7.99 -19.84
N SER A 58 9.36 -9.02 -20.10
CA SER A 58 9.80 -9.97 -19.08
C SER A 58 10.61 -9.34 -17.94
N VAL A 59 11.32 -8.24 -18.19
CA VAL A 59 12.09 -7.53 -17.16
C VAL A 59 11.13 -6.83 -16.21
N ALA A 60 10.13 -6.14 -16.76
CA ALA A 60 9.09 -5.49 -15.97
C ALA A 60 8.24 -6.51 -15.19
N LEU A 61 7.95 -7.68 -15.78
CA LEU A 61 7.22 -8.75 -15.11
C LEU A 61 7.99 -9.29 -13.90
N ASN A 62 9.27 -9.59 -14.07
CA ASN A 62 10.12 -10.05 -12.97
C ASN A 62 10.23 -8.99 -11.87
N ALA A 63 10.40 -7.72 -12.25
CA ALA A 63 10.43 -6.62 -11.29
C ALA A 63 9.11 -6.49 -10.51
N ALA A 64 7.96 -6.69 -11.17
CA ALA A 64 6.66 -6.69 -10.51
C ALA A 64 6.54 -7.80 -9.45
N TYR A 65 6.90 -9.04 -9.78
CA TYR A 65 6.86 -10.15 -8.82
C TYR A 65 7.86 -9.97 -7.68
N SER A 66 9.08 -9.51 -7.95
CA SER A 66 10.06 -9.23 -6.89
C SER A 66 9.56 -8.14 -5.93
N ALA A 67 8.95 -7.07 -6.45
CA ALA A 67 8.33 -6.06 -5.61
C ALA A 67 7.11 -6.60 -4.84
N ALA A 68 6.34 -7.54 -5.41
CA ALA A 68 5.27 -8.22 -4.68
C ALA A 68 5.81 -9.04 -3.50
N GLU A 69 6.91 -9.76 -3.68
CA GLU A 69 7.58 -10.49 -2.60
C GLU A 69 8.04 -9.57 -1.46
N GLU A 70 8.66 -8.43 -1.79
CA GLU A 70 9.03 -7.41 -0.81
C GLU A 70 7.81 -6.84 -0.07
N LEU A 71 6.70 -6.66 -0.78
CA LEU A 71 5.45 -6.20 -0.18
C LEU A 71 4.91 -7.21 0.84
N TYR A 72 4.94 -8.50 0.51
CA TYR A 72 4.50 -9.58 1.40
C TYR A 72 5.32 -9.67 2.70
N GLN A 73 6.61 -9.31 2.66
CA GLN A 73 7.43 -9.27 3.87
C GLN A 73 6.96 -8.22 4.89
N LEU A 74 6.23 -7.19 4.43
CA LEU A 74 5.74 -6.10 5.29
C LEU A 74 4.36 -6.40 5.90
N PHE A 75 3.60 -7.33 5.31
CA PHE A 75 2.24 -7.70 5.72
C PHE A 75 2.09 -8.12 7.18
N PRO A 76 2.99 -8.92 7.79
CA PRO A 76 2.89 -9.32 9.18
C PRO A 76 2.81 -8.15 10.18
N THR A 77 3.29 -6.95 9.80
CA THR A 77 3.23 -5.75 10.64
C THR A 77 1.80 -5.31 10.93
N PHE A 78 0.85 -5.59 10.03
CA PHE A 78 -0.56 -5.21 10.16
C PHE A 78 -1.42 -6.33 10.78
N GLY A 79 -0.81 -7.49 11.05
CA GLY A 79 -1.46 -8.63 11.67
C GLY A 79 -1.82 -8.43 13.15
N THR A 80 -2.51 -9.44 13.70
CA THR A 80 -3.03 -9.45 15.09
C THR A 80 -1.96 -9.25 16.16
N ALA A 81 -0.73 -9.72 15.90
CA ALA A 81 0.40 -9.56 16.83
C ALA A 81 0.69 -8.08 17.17
N ASN A 82 0.50 -7.17 16.22
CA ASN A 82 0.73 -5.74 16.42
C ASN A 82 -0.57 -4.95 16.63
N SER A 83 -1.73 -5.46 16.18
CA SER A 83 -3.01 -4.74 16.31
C SER A 83 -3.82 -5.07 17.57
N SER A 84 -3.43 -6.11 18.32
CA SER A 84 -4.16 -6.59 19.51
C SER A 84 -4.30 -5.54 20.61
N SER A 85 -3.32 -4.64 20.77
CA SER A 85 -3.33 -3.55 21.77
C SER A 85 -4.19 -2.35 21.37
N LEU A 86 -4.72 -2.31 20.15
CA LEU A 86 -5.56 -1.22 19.69
C LEU A 86 -6.99 -1.34 20.25
N PRO A 87 -7.70 -0.23 20.48
CA PRO A 87 -9.13 -0.25 20.77
C PRO A 87 -9.90 -1.02 19.70
N LEU A 88 -10.95 -1.75 20.09
CA LEU A 88 -11.73 -2.60 19.18
C LEU A 88 -12.17 -1.87 17.88
N PRO A 89 -12.70 -0.63 17.92
CA PRO A 89 -13.07 0.08 16.69
C PRO A 89 -11.88 0.33 15.76
N SER A 90 -10.73 0.70 16.30
CA SER A 90 -9.50 0.94 15.55
C SER A 90 -8.96 -0.35 14.94
N ARG A 91 -8.97 -1.45 15.70
CA ARG A 91 -8.57 -2.77 15.23
C ARG A 91 -9.45 -3.28 14.09
N THR A 92 -10.77 -3.10 14.20
CA THR A 92 -11.71 -3.48 13.12
C THR A 92 -11.46 -2.67 11.85
N ARG A 93 -11.27 -1.35 11.96
CA ARG A 93 -10.95 -0.49 10.81
C ARG A 93 -9.64 -0.91 10.14
N LEU A 94 -8.59 -1.16 10.93
CA LEU A 94 -7.30 -1.63 10.43
C LEU A 94 -7.44 -2.97 9.71
N THR A 95 -8.12 -3.94 10.32
CA THR A 95 -8.31 -5.28 9.76
C THR A 95 -9.06 -5.23 8.44
N ASN A 96 -10.13 -4.44 8.36
CA ASN A 96 -10.90 -4.28 7.12
C ASN A 96 -10.08 -3.63 6.01
N ALA A 97 -9.36 -2.55 6.31
CA ALA A 97 -8.53 -1.86 5.33
C ALA A 97 -7.36 -2.74 4.86
N PHE A 98 -6.75 -3.50 5.78
CA PHE A 98 -5.67 -4.41 5.44
C PHE A 98 -6.17 -5.57 4.58
N SER A 99 -7.31 -6.18 4.91
CA SER A 99 -7.94 -7.22 4.08
C SER A 99 -8.26 -6.71 2.68
N ALA A 100 -8.88 -5.53 2.56
CA ALA A 100 -9.18 -4.93 1.26
C ALA A 100 -7.92 -4.68 0.43
N PHE A 101 -6.82 -4.29 1.06
CA PHE A 101 -5.54 -4.14 0.39
C PHE A 101 -4.98 -5.49 -0.07
N GLN A 102 -5.02 -6.54 0.76
CA GLN A 102 -4.59 -7.88 0.37
C GLN A 102 -5.38 -8.41 -0.82
N ASP A 103 -6.70 -8.22 -0.83
CA ASP A 103 -7.57 -8.61 -1.94
C ASP A 103 -7.19 -7.86 -3.23
N ALA A 104 -6.88 -6.56 -3.12
CA ALA A 104 -6.44 -5.75 -4.25
C ALA A 104 -5.07 -6.18 -4.79
N VAL A 105 -4.14 -6.60 -3.92
CA VAL A 105 -2.84 -7.19 -4.32
C VAL A 105 -3.07 -8.48 -5.10
N GLY A 106 -3.87 -9.40 -4.57
CA GLY A 106 -4.16 -10.67 -5.26
C GLY A 106 -4.86 -10.48 -6.62
N ALA A 107 -5.78 -9.50 -6.72
CA ALA A 107 -6.42 -9.16 -7.99
C ALA A 107 -5.43 -8.59 -9.02
N TRP A 108 -4.47 -7.76 -8.57
CA TRP A 108 -3.41 -7.24 -9.44
C TRP A 108 -2.44 -8.34 -9.88
N GLU A 109 -2.05 -9.26 -8.99
CA GLU A 109 -1.21 -10.41 -9.36
C GLU A 109 -1.90 -11.32 -10.38
N ALA A 110 -3.19 -11.61 -10.19
CA ALA A 110 -3.97 -12.35 -11.19
C ALA A 110 -4.02 -11.63 -12.56
N ALA A 111 -3.97 -10.29 -12.56
CA ALA A 111 -3.87 -9.53 -13.81
C ALA A 111 -2.47 -9.59 -14.45
N LEU A 112 -1.39 -9.78 -13.67
CA LEU A 112 -0.05 -10.07 -14.19
C LEU A 112 -0.02 -11.40 -14.94
N ASP A 113 -0.79 -12.40 -14.50
CA ASP A 113 -0.90 -13.68 -15.21
C ASP A 113 -1.68 -13.54 -16.52
N GLY A 114 -2.77 -12.77 -16.51
CA GLY A 114 -3.59 -12.52 -17.69
C GLY A 114 -2.98 -11.55 -18.71
N ARG A 115 -1.99 -10.73 -18.30
CA ARG A 115 -1.18 -9.81 -19.14
C ARG A 115 -1.96 -8.92 -20.10
N THR A 116 -3.18 -8.49 -19.75
CA THR A 116 -3.91 -7.50 -20.57
C THR A 116 -3.73 -6.10 -20.00
N ALA A 117 -3.41 -5.13 -20.86
CA ALA A 117 -3.20 -3.74 -20.44
C ALA A 117 -4.44 -3.15 -19.72
N ALA A 118 -5.65 -3.53 -20.14
CA ALA A 118 -6.89 -3.09 -19.52
C ALA A 118 -7.03 -3.65 -18.08
N ASN A 119 -6.83 -4.96 -17.88
CA ASN A 119 -6.95 -5.56 -16.55
C ASN A 119 -5.84 -5.05 -15.62
N LEU A 120 -4.60 -4.93 -16.11
CA LEU A 120 -3.49 -4.35 -15.35
C LEU A 120 -3.81 -2.93 -14.90
N THR A 121 -4.38 -2.09 -15.78
CA THR A 121 -4.74 -0.72 -15.44
C THR A 121 -5.81 -0.68 -14.34
N THR A 122 -6.91 -1.41 -14.50
CA THR A 122 -8.02 -1.37 -13.54
C THR A 122 -7.63 -1.97 -12.18
N THR A 123 -6.95 -3.11 -12.17
CA THR A 123 -6.52 -3.76 -10.93
C THR A 123 -5.44 -2.94 -10.21
N PHE A 124 -4.51 -2.33 -10.95
CA PHE A 124 -3.49 -1.48 -10.34
C PHE A 124 -4.08 -0.17 -9.75
N GLN A 125 -5.09 0.43 -10.40
CA GLN A 125 -5.82 1.56 -9.80
C GLN A 125 -6.49 1.17 -8.48
N ASN A 126 -7.10 -0.03 -8.42
CA ASN A 126 -7.69 -0.53 -7.18
C ASN A 126 -6.63 -0.81 -6.10
N PHE A 127 -5.49 -1.41 -6.48
CA PHE A 127 -4.34 -1.59 -5.60
C PHE A 127 -3.88 -0.28 -4.97
N GLN A 128 -3.68 0.78 -5.77
CA GLN A 128 -3.27 2.09 -5.28
C GLN A 128 -4.31 2.71 -4.33
N LYS A 129 -5.60 2.60 -4.69
CA LYS A 129 -6.70 3.09 -3.86
C LYS A 129 -6.71 2.42 -2.49
N GLU A 130 -6.62 1.10 -2.44
CA GLU A 130 -6.68 0.37 -1.16
C GLU A 130 -5.39 0.52 -0.34
N PHE A 131 -4.22 0.69 -0.98
CA PHE A 131 -3.01 1.12 -0.28
C PHE A 131 -3.21 2.47 0.43
N LEU A 132 -3.75 3.47 -0.27
CA LEU A 132 -4.02 4.79 0.33
C LEU A 132 -5.07 4.72 1.43
N ASN A 133 -6.08 3.85 1.30
CA ASN A 133 -7.07 3.60 2.34
C ASN A 133 -6.42 3.02 3.61
N LEU A 134 -5.58 1.98 3.47
CA LEU A 134 -4.81 1.41 4.57
C LEU A 134 -3.91 2.47 5.23
N ALA A 135 -3.20 3.26 4.43
CA ALA A 135 -2.36 4.35 4.92
C ALA A 135 -3.18 5.35 5.74
N GLY A 136 -4.31 5.82 5.20
CA GLY A 136 -5.23 6.72 5.89
C GLY A 136 -5.69 6.17 7.24
N VAL A 137 -6.05 4.89 7.32
CA VAL A 137 -6.44 4.26 8.58
C VAL A 137 -5.29 4.29 9.59
N VAL A 138 -4.10 3.85 9.21
CA VAL A 138 -2.92 3.76 10.12
C VAL A 138 -2.44 5.12 10.60
N TYR A 139 -2.54 6.17 9.79
CA TYR A 139 -2.21 7.53 10.22
C TYR A 139 -3.25 8.12 11.18
N THR A 140 -4.48 7.61 11.17
CA THR A 140 -5.55 8.02 12.11
C THR A 140 -5.60 7.19 13.40
N LEU A 141 -4.69 6.21 13.56
CA LEU A 141 -4.57 5.40 14.78
C LEU A 141 -3.92 6.16 15.94
#